data_AF-A0A3R8QCM5-F1
#
_entry.id   AF-A0A3R8QCM5-F1
#
_cell.length_a   1.000
_cell.length_b   1.000
_cell.length_c   1.000
_cell.angle_alpha   90.00
_cell.angle_beta   90.00
_cell.angle_gamma   90.00
#
_symmetry.space_group_name_H-M   'P 1'
#
loop_
_entity.id
_entity.type
_entity.pdbx_description
1 polymer ?
#
loop_
_entity_poly.entity_id
_entity_poly.type
_entity_poly.pdbx_seq_one_letter_code
_entity_poly.pdbx_strand_id
1 'polypeptide(L)'
;MNGTRVGASARERLYVSTTDTYDADNDLDYIAIEYALNGERVKLTQAEKIHTARLLDERGCGIKTIAARVGADSSTVTGWRANGWKAGPRLKSPTRGPRELKPCGTRAAYLRHRAKGENCPECRAANAAADRRYRGTGTTKATQ
;
A
#
# COMPACT_ATOMS: atom_id res chain seq x y z
N MET A 1 -12.27 -46.12 -4.64
CA MET A 1 -12.03 -45.71 -3.24
C MET A 1 -11.76 -44.21 -3.25
N ASN A 2 -12.77 -43.40 -2.94
CA ASN A 2 -12.65 -41.93 -2.95
C ASN A 2 -11.94 -41.49 -1.66
N GLY A 3 -10.70 -41.02 -1.80
CA GLY A 3 -9.92 -40.49 -0.69
C GLY A 3 -10.42 -39.10 -0.29
N THR A 4 -11.24 -39.05 0.75
CA THR A 4 -11.58 -37.81 1.46
C THR A 4 -10.28 -37.25 2.06
N ARG A 5 -9.80 -36.10 1.58
CA ARG A 5 -8.66 -35.41 2.20
C ARG A 5 -9.03 -35.02 3.63
N VAL A 6 -8.41 -35.68 4.61
CA VAL A 6 -8.41 -35.29 6.02
C VAL A 6 -7.76 -33.90 6.10
N GLY A 7 -8.56 -32.86 6.35
CA GLY A 7 -8.08 -31.47 6.44
C GLY A 7 -9.13 -30.41 6.08
N ALA A 8 -10.24 -30.78 5.45
CA ALA A 8 -11.37 -29.89 5.21
C ALA A 8 -12.38 -29.95 6.37
N SER A 9 -11.95 -29.70 7.60
CA SER A 9 -12.91 -29.33 8.64
C SER A 9 -13.61 -28.07 8.14
N ALA A 10 -14.93 -28.11 8.00
CA ALA A 10 -15.75 -26.95 7.69
C ALA A 10 -15.30 -25.83 8.65
N ARG A 11 -14.60 -24.82 8.12
CA ARG A 11 -14.21 -23.67 8.94
C ARG A 11 -15.51 -23.10 9.48
N GLU A 12 -15.66 -23.10 10.80
CA GLU A 12 -16.80 -22.48 11.46
C GLU A 12 -16.90 -21.05 10.94
N ARG A 13 -18.01 -20.74 10.28
CA ARG A 13 -18.20 -19.43 9.66
C ARG A 13 -18.37 -18.42 10.78
N LEU A 14 -17.51 -17.41 10.78
CA LEU A 14 -17.59 -16.33 11.74
C LEU A 14 -18.68 -15.36 11.31
N TYR A 15 -19.68 -15.19 12.16
CA TYR A 15 -20.76 -14.21 12.00
C TYR A 15 -20.47 -12.96 12.82
N VAL A 16 -20.78 -11.80 12.27
CA VAL A 16 -20.58 -10.48 12.90
C VAL A 16 -21.90 -10.02 13.51
N SER A 17 -22.98 -10.19 12.76
CA SER A 17 -24.36 -9.99 13.23
C SER A 17 -25.25 -11.00 12.55
N THR A 18 -26.13 -11.64 13.32
CA THR A 18 -27.12 -12.58 12.78
C THR A 18 -28.45 -11.89 12.42
N THR A 19 -28.62 -10.63 12.82
CA THR A 19 -29.89 -9.89 12.68
C THR A 19 -29.79 -8.71 11.73
N ASP A 20 -28.64 -8.05 11.70
CA ASP A 20 -28.43 -6.82 10.95
C ASP A 20 -27.42 -7.06 9.84
N THR A 21 -27.71 -6.52 8.66
CA THR A 21 -26.80 -6.60 7.51
C THR A 21 -25.97 -5.32 7.34
N TYR A 22 -26.45 -4.21 7.90
CA TYR A 22 -25.83 -2.90 7.77
C TYR A 22 -26.10 -2.03 9.01
N ASP A 23 -25.09 -1.29 9.46
CA ASP A 23 -25.18 -0.26 10.49
C ASP A 23 -24.93 1.11 9.86
N ALA A 24 -25.98 1.93 9.82
CA ALA A 24 -25.96 3.26 9.20
C ALA A 24 -25.20 4.31 10.03
N ASP A 25 -25.09 4.14 11.35
CA ASP A 25 -24.43 5.11 12.22
C ASP A 25 -22.90 5.04 12.06
N ASN A 26 -22.38 3.84 11.78
CA ASN A 26 -20.95 3.59 11.60
C ASN A 26 -20.54 3.26 10.15
N ASP A 27 -21.49 3.25 9.21
CA ASP A 27 -21.30 2.90 7.80
C ASP A 27 -20.61 1.52 7.63
N LEU A 28 -21.18 0.50 8.29
CA LEU A 28 -20.64 -0.86 8.30
C LEU A 28 -21.57 -1.84 7.59
N ASP A 29 -21.10 -2.45 6.50
CA ASP A 29 -21.71 -3.65 5.92
C ASP A 29 -21.24 -4.90 6.68
N TYR A 30 -22.10 -5.47 7.52
CA TYR A 30 -21.77 -6.65 8.31
C TYR A 30 -21.56 -7.89 7.45
N ILE A 31 -22.24 -8.01 6.31
CA ILE A 31 -22.05 -9.12 5.38
C ILE A 31 -20.64 -9.05 4.79
N ALA A 32 -20.19 -7.86 4.40
CA ALA A 32 -18.83 -7.66 3.89
C ALA A 32 -17.78 -7.99 4.97
N ILE A 33 -17.98 -7.55 6.21
CA ILE A 33 -17.09 -7.85 7.34
C ILE A 33 -17.02 -9.37 7.57
N GLU A 34 -18.15 -10.08 7.55
CA GLU A 34 -18.21 -11.54 7.68
C GLU A 34 -17.41 -12.26 6.59
N TYR A 35 -17.60 -11.88 5.33
CA TYR A 35 -16.83 -12.45 4.24
C TYR A 35 -15.32 -12.28 4.46
N ALA A 36 -14.89 -11.08 4.88
CA ALA A 36 -13.48 -10.83 5.15
C ALA A 36 -12.93 -11.61 6.35
N LEU A 37 -13.71 -11.79 7.42
CA LEU A 37 -13.33 -12.63 8.58
C LEU A 37 -13.08 -14.08 8.17
N ASN A 38 -13.89 -14.59 7.26
CA ASN A 38 -13.81 -15.95 6.74
C ASN A 38 -12.75 -16.13 5.63
N GLY A 39 -12.02 -15.06 5.30
CA GLY A 39 -10.92 -15.07 4.33
C GLY A 39 -11.36 -14.93 2.88
N GLU A 40 -12.63 -14.57 2.65
CA GLU A 40 -13.14 -14.27 1.32
C GLU A 40 -12.71 -12.86 0.90
N ARG A 41 -12.46 -12.68 -0.41
CA ARG A 41 -12.00 -11.39 -0.94
C ARG A 41 -13.20 -10.52 -1.26
N VAL A 42 -13.40 -9.50 -0.43
CA VAL A 42 -14.45 -8.48 -0.63
C VAL A 42 -13.85 -7.08 -0.59
N LYS A 43 -14.54 -6.13 -1.22
CA LYS A 43 -14.14 -4.73 -1.19
C LYS A 43 -14.70 -4.10 0.08
N LEU A 44 -13.81 -3.86 1.05
CA LEU A 44 -14.17 -3.20 2.30
C LEU A 44 -13.94 -1.68 2.23
N THR A 45 -14.86 -0.91 2.82
CA THR A 45 -14.66 0.50 3.19
C THR A 45 -13.59 0.62 4.27
N GLN A 46 -13.12 1.85 4.55
CA GLN A 46 -12.11 2.04 5.59
C GLN A 46 -12.65 1.71 6.99
N ALA A 47 -13.90 2.04 7.28
CA ALA A 47 -14.57 1.72 8.54
C ALA A 47 -14.67 0.21 8.73
N GLU A 48 -15.13 -0.51 7.70
CA GLU A 48 -15.21 -1.97 7.70
C GLU A 48 -13.84 -2.62 7.87
N LYS A 49 -12.80 -2.14 7.19
CA LYS A 49 -11.43 -2.68 7.37
C LYS A 49 -10.95 -2.57 8.81
N ILE A 50 -11.22 -1.43 9.46
CA ILE A 50 -10.80 -1.20 10.84
C ILE A 50 -11.61 -2.08 11.79
N HIS A 51 -12.92 -2.21 11.56
CA HIS A 51 -13.79 -3.08 12.35
C HIS A 51 -13.38 -4.56 12.23
N THR A 52 -13.22 -5.06 11.00
CA THR A 52 -12.71 -6.42 10.73
C THR A 52 -11.34 -6.63 11.36
N ALA A 53 -10.42 -5.65 11.25
CA ALA A 53 -9.08 -5.77 11.82
C ALA A 53 -9.11 -5.90 13.35
N ARG A 54 -9.95 -5.11 14.02
CA ARG A 54 -10.15 -5.18 15.47
C ARG A 54 -10.70 -6.55 15.89
N LEU A 55 -11.74 -7.03 15.21
CA LEU A 55 -12.34 -8.35 15.44
C LEU A 55 -11.36 -9.52 15.24
N LEU A 56 -10.35 -9.35 14.38
CA LEU A 56 -9.30 -10.35 14.18
C LEU A 56 -8.19 -10.27 15.25
N ASP A 57 -7.81 -9.07 15.69
CA ASP A 57 -6.83 -8.87 16.78
C ASP A 57 -7.37 -9.39 18.12
N GLU A 58 -8.65 -9.11 18.43
CA GLU A 58 -9.34 -9.64 19.61
C GLU A 58 -9.38 -11.18 19.63
N ARG A 59 -9.33 -11.81 18.45
CA ARG A 59 -9.23 -13.27 18.28
C ARG A 59 -7.78 -13.79 18.25
N GLY A 60 -6.79 -12.94 18.52
CA GLY A 60 -5.37 -13.29 18.57
C GLY A 60 -4.71 -13.48 17.21
N CYS A 61 -5.30 -13.00 16.11
CA CYS A 61 -4.66 -13.09 14.80
C CYS A 61 -3.43 -12.16 14.75
N GLY A 62 -2.32 -12.65 14.18
CA GLY A 62 -1.14 -11.82 13.96
C GLY A 62 -1.38 -10.70 12.94
N ILE A 63 -0.71 -9.56 13.12
CA ILE A 63 -0.85 -8.34 12.28
C ILE A 63 -0.75 -8.62 10.77
N LYS A 64 0.16 -9.50 10.35
CA LYS A 64 0.32 -9.87 8.92
C LYS A 64 -0.92 -10.57 8.36
N THR A 65 -1.52 -11.47 9.15
CA THR A 65 -2.76 -12.17 8.78
C THR A 65 -3.93 -11.19 8.71
N ILE A 66 -4.01 -10.26 9.66
CA ILE A 66 -5.01 -9.20 9.67
C ILE A 66 -4.89 -8.34 8.41
N ALA A 67 -3.69 -7.83 8.13
CA ALA A 67 -3.37 -7.02 6.96
C ALA A 67 -3.78 -7.70 5.64
N ALA A 68 -3.47 -9.00 5.50
CA ALA A 68 -3.85 -9.79 4.34
C ALA A 68 -5.38 -9.94 4.19
N ARG A 69 -6.10 -10.16 5.30
CA ARG A 69 -7.56 -10.32 5.29
C ARG A 69 -8.30 -9.03 4.95
N VAL A 70 -7.86 -7.90 5.48
CA VAL A 70 -8.54 -6.61 5.30
C VAL A 70 -8.02 -5.82 4.08
N GLY A 71 -7.01 -6.34 3.37
CA GLY A 71 -6.40 -5.66 2.23
C GLY A 71 -5.76 -4.32 2.61
N ALA A 72 -4.91 -4.34 3.63
CA ALA A 72 -4.13 -3.20 4.11
C ALA A 72 -2.67 -3.60 4.34
N ASP A 73 -1.78 -2.62 4.52
CA ASP A 73 -0.39 -2.88 4.91
C ASP A 73 -0.27 -3.16 6.42
N SER A 74 0.73 -3.95 6.83
CA SER A 74 0.97 -4.27 8.25
C SER A 74 1.29 -3.02 9.09
N SER A 75 1.96 -2.02 8.52
CA SER A 75 2.21 -0.73 9.19
C SER A 75 0.92 0.05 9.41
N THR A 76 -0.02 -0.01 8.46
CA THR A 76 -1.35 0.61 8.58
C THR A 76 -2.15 -0.03 9.71
N VAL A 77 -2.19 -1.37 9.79
CA VAL A 77 -2.88 -2.08 10.88
C VAL A 77 -2.24 -1.78 12.23
N THR A 78 -0.92 -1.73 12.29
CA THR A 78 -0.18 -1.33 13.51
C THR A 78 -0.55 0.10 13.93
N GLY A 79 -0.66 1.02 12.96
CA GLY A 79 -1.10 2.40 13.19
C GLY A 79 -2.54 2.49 13.67
N TRP A 80 -3.46 1.67 13.17
CA TRP A 80 -4.83 1.61 13.70
C TRP A 80 -4.85 1.12 15.14
N ARG A 81 -4.12 0.04 15.44
CA ARG A 81 -4.02 -0.51 16.81
C ARG A 81 -3.47 0.51 17.80
N ALA A 82 -2.39 1.20 17.42
CA ALA A 82 -1.79 2.26 18.23
C ALA A 82 -2.73 3.45 18.47
N ASN A 83 -3.64 3.73 17.53
CA ASN A 83 -4.64 4.79 17.62
C ASN A 83 -6.00 4.29 18.18
N GLY A 84 -6.05 3.13 18.84
CA GLY A 84 -7.27 2.60 19.44
C GLY A 84 -8.34 2.18 18.43
N TRP A 85 -7.92 1.57 17.31
CA TRP A 85 -8.78 1.12 16.20
C TRP A 85 -9.59 2.26 15.58
N LYS A 86 -8.93 3.41 15.41
CA LYS A 86 -9.47 4.54 14.66
C LYS A 86 -8.66 4.72 13.39
N ALA A 87 -9.32 5.24 12.36
CA ALA A 87 -8.62 5.74 11.20
C ALA A 87 -7.72 6.88 11.68
N GLY A 88 -6.42 6.60 11.80
CA GLY A 88 -5.44 7.65 12.05
C GLY A 88 -5.51 8.68 10.92
N PRO A 89 -5.04 9.92 11.17
CA PRO A 89 -4.85 10.87 10.07
C PRO A 89 -4.01 10.19 8.99
N ARG A 90 -4.34 10.38 7.70
CA ARG A 90 -3.50 9.86 6.61
C ARG A 90 -2.07 10.31 6.87
N LEU A 91 -1.21 9.39 7.30
CA LEU A 91 0.20 9.67 7.49
C LEU A 91 0.71 10.17 6.15
N LYS A 92 1.07 11.46 6.08
CA LYS A 92 1.69 12.01 4.89
C LYS A 92 2.91 11.16 4.62
N SER A 93 3.03 10.63 3.40
CA SER A 93 4.24 9.91 2.99
C SER A 93 5.45 10.75 3.42
N PRO A 94 6.47 10.15 4.06
CA PRO A 94 7.61 10.90 4.55
C PRO A 94 8.11 11.76 3.40
N THR A 95 8.06 13.07 3.60
CA THR A 95 8.54 14.01 2.59
C THR A 95 10.02 13.68 2.43
N ARG A 96 10.39 13.13 1.28
CA ARG A 96 11.82 12.90 0.99
C ARG A 96 12.48 14.26 1.14
N GLY A 97 13.48 14.33 2.03
CA GLY A 97 14.21 15.56 2.29
C GLY A 97 14.73 16.20 1.01
N PRO A 98 15.14 17.47 1.06
CA PRO A 98 15.68 18.17 -0.10
C PRO A 98 16.76 17.30 -0.78
N ARG A 99 16.53 16.95 -2.04
CA ARG A 99 17.55 16.21 -2.80
C ARG A 99 18.73 17.14 -3.00
N GLU A 100 19.92 16.68 -2.63
CA GLU A 100 21.16 17.39 -2.93
C GLU A 100 21.22 17.73 -4.43
N LEU A 101 21.48 19.01 -4.72
CA LEU A 101 21.53 19.49 -6.08
C LEU A 101 22.77 18.91 -6.77
N LYS A 102 22.53 18.09 -7.80
CA LYS A 102 23.64 17.60 -8.62
C LYS A 102 24.37 18.77 -9.30
N PRO A 103 25.70 18.68 -9.42
CA PRO A 103 26.50 19.67 -10.12
C PRO A 103 26.14 19.72 -11.61
N CYS A 104 26.59 20.79 -12.27
CA CYS A 104 26.53 20.91 -13.74
C CYS A 104 27.25 19.74 -14.43
N GLY A 105 26.92 19.50 -15.70
CA GLY A 105 27.42 18.33 -16.43
C GLY A 105 26.67 17.02 -16.13
N THR A 106 25.52 17.09 -15.45
CA THR A 106 24.63 15.93 -15.23
C THR A 106 23.27 16.15 -15.91
N ARG A 107 22.57 15.05 -16.27
CA ARG A 107 21.21 15.12 -16.83
C ARG A 107 20.22 15.78 -15.85
N ALA A 108 20.38 15.54 -14.54
CA ALA A 108 19.56 16.16 -13.51
C ALA A 108 19.75 17.68 -13.48
N ALA A 109 20.99 18.17 -13.59
CA ALA A 109 21.27 19.60 -13.71
C ALA A 109 20.71 20.19 -15.01
N TYR A 110 20.80 19.49 -16.14
CA TYR A 110 20.19 19.94 -17.41
C TYR A 110 18.68 20.19 -17.28
N LEU A 111 17.94 19.25 -16.70
CA LEU A 111 16.49 19.41 -16.49
C LEU A 111 16.17 20.59 -15.59
N ARG A 112 16.98 20.82 -14.55
CA ARG A 112 16.86 21.98 -13.66
C ARG A 112 17.10 23.30 -14.41
N HIS A 113 18.18 23.40 -15.17
CA HIS A 113 18.49 24.61 -15.97
C HIS A 113 17.39 24.88 -17.00
N ARG A 114 16.93 23.84 -17.71
CA ARG A 114 15.80 23.95 -18.64
C ARG A 114 14.52 24.45 -17.95
N ALA A 115 14.19 23.94 -16.77
CA ALA A 115 13.03 24.38 -16.00
C ALA A 115 13.14 25.86 -15.55
N LYS A 116 14.37 26.35 -15.34
CA LYS A 116 14.67 27.74 -15.01
C LYS A 116 14.85 28.66 -16.23
N GLY A 117 14.83 28.13 -17.46
CA GLY A 117 15.14 28.88 -18.68
C GLY A 117 16.62 29.20 -18.86
N GLU A 118 17.51 28.63 -18.06
CA GLU A 118 18.95 28.84 -18.13
C GLU A 118 19.59 27.95 -19.20
N ASN A 119 20.60 28.49 -19.90
CA ASN A 119 21.32 27.77 -20.93
C ASN A 119 22.75 27.43 -20.46
N CYS A 120 22.99 26.16 -20.11
CA CYS A 120 24.29 25.66 -19.67
C CYS A 120 24.87 24.68 -20.71
N PRO A 121 25.99 25.02 -21.40
CA PRO A 121 26.62 24.17 -22.42
C PRO A 121 27.04 22.79 -21.91
N GLU A 122 27.62 22.73 -20.71
CA GLU A 122 28.07 21.48 -20.08
C GLU A 122 26.90 20.51 -19.85
N CYS A 123 25.79 21.03 -19.32
CA CYS A 123 24.59 20.25 -19.08
C CYS A 123 23.94 19.77 -20.39
N ARG A 124 24.01 20.59 -21.44
CA ARG A 124 23.52 20.22 -22.78
C ARG A 124 24.35 19.07 -23.38
N ALA A 125 25.68 19.15 -23.28
CA ALA A 125 26.58 18.09 -23.72
C ALA A 125 26.34 16.79 -22.94
N ALA A 126 26.15 16.89 -21.62
CA ALA A 126 25.84 15.75 -20.77
C ALA A 126 24.50 15.09 -21.11
N ASN A 127 23.46 15.88 -21.40
CA ASN A 127 22.17 15.36 -21.85
C ASN A 127 22.27 14.67 -23.22
N ALA A 128 23.03 15.24 -24.15
CA ALA A 128 23.28 14.61 -25.46
C ALA A 128 24.10 13.31 -25.35
N ALA A 129 25.08 13.24 -24.45
CA ALA A 129 25.81 12.02 -24.16
C ALA A 129 24.89 10.94 -23.54
N ALA A 130 24.02 11.33 -22.61
CA ALA A 130 23.05 10.43 -22.01
C ALA A 130 22.02 9.91 -23.04
N ASP A 131 21.54 10.77 -23.94
CA ASP A 131 20.59 10.38 -25.00
C ASP A 131 21.23 9.38 -25.98
N ARG A 132 22.48 9.61 -26.40
CA ARG A 132 23.24 8.67 -27.22
C ARG A 132 23.38 7.30 -26.54
N ARG A 133 23.70 7.29 -25.24
CA ARG A 133 23.77 6.04 -24.45
C ARG A 133 22.42 5.33 -24.40
N TYR A 134 21.33 6.07 -24.15
CA TYR A 134 19.98 5.51 -24.09
C TYR A 134 19.57 4.86 -25.42
N ARG A 135 19.83 5.53 -26.55
CA ARG A 135 19.53 4.98 -27.88
C ARG A 135 20.37 3.74 -28.21
N GLY A 136 21.63 3.72 -27.78
CA GLY A 136 22.53 2.58 -28.03
C GLY A 136 22.28 1.37 -27.12
N THR A 137 21.82 1.58 -25.88
CA THR A 137 21.72 0.50 -24.88
C THR A 137 20.29 0.14 -24.46
N GLY A 138 19.29 0.96 -24.82
CA GLY A 138 17.89 0.76 -24.44
C GLY A 138 17.59 0.85 -22.94
N THR A 139 18.58 1.15 -22.09
CA THR A 139 18.45 1.13 -20.62
C THR A 139 18.94 2.43 -19.99
N THR A 140 18.33 2.83 -18.86
CA THR A 140 18.57 4.13 -18.21
C THR A 140 19.57 4.10 -17.05
N LYS A 141 20.20 2.97 -16.74
CA LYS A 141 21.13 2.89 -15.61
C LYS A 141 22.54 3.23 -16.06
N ALA A 142 23.09 4.29 -15.49
CA ALA A 142 24.53 4.47 -15.39
C ALA A 142 25.06 3.37 -14.47
N THR A 143 25.84 2.44 -15.03
CA THR A 143 26.79 1.64 -14.26
C THR A 143 27.70 2.63 -13.53
N GLN A 144 27.67 2.60 -12.20
CA GLN A 144 28.70 3.21 -11.36
C GLN A 144 29.89 2.26 -11.31
#